data_AF-A0A3L9Y6I5-F1
#
_entry.id   AF-A0A3L9Y6I5-F1
#
_cell.length_a   1.000
_cell.length_b   1.000
_cell.length_c   1.000
_cell.angle_alpha   90.00
_cell.angle_beta   90.00
_cell.angle_gamma   90.00
#
_symmetry.space_group_name_H-M   'P 1'
#
loop_
_entity.id
_entity.type
_entity.pdbx_description
1 polymer ?
#
loop_
_entity_poly.entity_id
_entity_poly.type
_entity_poly.pdbx_seq_one_letter_code
_entity_poly.pdbx_strand_id
1 'polypeptide(L)'
;MTEIEKAKQTVKSKALEAKEAAQSRAKSTAEDLKSAASAAADDARAQVEAEASGVKARLADEITAVADGVSRASERMTEDAPHTETVAAMARQLDRTADAVREADLGTIATRLSSFARRNPAAFLGGAAILGIAAGRFLKASSPEPTMQSDIQPHHIPQPAPAQLGDDRA
;
A
#
# COMPACT_ATOMS: atom_id res chain seq x y z
N MET A 1 31.48 1.27 44.04
CA MET A 1 31.23 2.17 42.88
C MET A 1 31.59 1.53 41.52
N THR A 2 32.10 0.29 41.50
CA THR A 2 32.77 -0.36 40.34
C THR A 2 31.89 -1.26 39.45
N GLU A 3 30.72 -1.71 39.91
CA GLU A 3 29.86 -2.68 39.18
C GLU A 3 29.11 -2.05 37.98
N ILE A 4 28.67 -0.80 38.12
CA ILE A 4 27.90 -0.08 37.09
C ILE A 4 28.77 0.22 35.85
N GLU A 5 30.08 0.39 36.06
CA GLU A 5 31.04 0.70 35.00
C GLU A 5 31.32 -0.51 34.11
N LYS A 6 31.48 -1.70 34.72
CA LYS A 6 31.57 -2.98 33.99
C LYS A 6 30.32 -3.24 33.16
N ALA A 7 29.13 -3.09 33.76
CA ALA A 7 27.86 -3.32 33.06
C ALA A 7 27.69 -2.39 31.84
N LYS A 8 28.05 -1.10 31.98
CA LYS A 8 28.05 -0.16 30.85
C LYS A 8 29.04 -0.55 29.75
N GLN A 9 30.22 -1.07 30.10
CA GLN A 9 31.21 -1.51 29.11
C GLN A 9 30.73 -2.74 28.32
N THR A 10 30.14 -3.74 28.97
CA THR A 10 29.65 -4.94 28.29
C THR A 10 28.48 -4.63 27.35
N VAL A 11 27.62 -3.67 27.72
CA VAL A 11 26.54 -3.20 26.84
C VAL A 11 27.10 -2.43 25.66
N LYS A 12 28.09 -1.56 25.89
CA LYS A 12 28.72 -0.76 24.83
C LYS A 12 29.47 -1.64 23.83
N SER A 13 30.18 -2.67 24.29
CA SER A 13 30.88 -3.62 23.40
C SER A 13 29.90 -4.41 22.54
N LYS A 14 28.87 -5.02 23.16
CA LYS A 14 27.84 -5.77 22.42
C LYS A 14 27.06 -4.90 21.43
N ALA A 15 26.78 -3.64 21.81
CA ALA A 15 26.12 -2.69 20.92
C ALA A 15 27.02 -2.27 19.75
N LEU A 16 28.32 -2.10 19.97
CA LEU A 16 29.30 -1.81 18.91
C LEU A 16 29.44 -2.99 17.94
N GLU A 17 29.55 -4.21 18.46
CA GLU A 17 29.60 -5.43 17.64
C GLU A 17 28.32 -5.63 16.83
N ALA A 18 27.15 -5.45 17.46
CA ALA A 18 25.87 -5.51 16.76
C ALA A 18 25.73 -4.41 15.71
N LYS A 19 26.21 -3.20 16.00
CA LYS A 19 26.22 -2.08 15.05
C LYS A 19 27.16 -2.35 13.87
N GLU A 20 28.35 -2.89 14.10
CA GLU A 20 29.30 -3.22 13.03
C GLU A 20 28.80 -4.37 12.15
N ALA A 21 28.27 -5.44 12.76
CA ALA A 21 27.65 -6.55 12.05
C ALA A 21 26.44 -6.08 11.23
N ALA A 22 25.58 -5.24 11.83
CA ALA A 22 24.44 -4.65 11.15
C ALA A 22 24.89 -3.69 10.04
N GLN A 23 25.92 -2.88 10.25
CA GLN A 23 26.41 -1.93 9.25
C GLN A 23 27.05 -2.64 8.06
N SER A 24 27.80 -3.72 8.31
CA SER A 24 28.41 -4.54 7.25
C SER A 24 27.35 -5.22 6.39
N ARG A 25 26.39 -5.89 7.01
CA ARG A 25 25.25 -6.52 6.30
C ARG A 25 24.35 -5.50 5.62
N ALA A 26 24.10 -4.36 6.27
CA ALA A 26 23.28 -3.30 5.69
C ALA A 26 23.96 -2.68 4.47
N LYS A 27 25.29 -2.52 4.46
CA LYS A 27 26.01 -2.02 3.29
C LYS A 27 25.89 -2.96 2.10
N SER A 28 26.15 -4.27 2.30
CA SER A 28 26.05 -5.24 1.19
C SER A 28 24.61 -5.34 0.66
N THR A 29 23.63 -5.46 1.55
CA THR A 29 22.22 -5.51 1.14
C THR A 29 21.75 -4.20 0.51
N ALA A 30 22.24 -3.05 0.97
CA ALA A 30 21.89 -1.77 0.37
C ALA A 30 22.48 -1.62 -1.04
N GLU A 31 23.68 -2.15 -1.31
CA GLU A 31 24.29 -2.14 -2.64
C GLU A 31 23.51 -3.02 -3.63
N ASP A 32 23.16 -4.23 -3.22
CA ASP A 32 22.35 -5.16 -4.02
C ASP A 32 20.96 -4.56 -4.30
N LEU A 33 20.29 -4.07 -3.25
CA LEU A 33 18.98 -3.45 -3.35
C LEU A 33 19.01 -2.20 -4.21
N LYS A 34 20.04 -1.36 -4.09
CA LYS A 34 20.20 -0.16 -4.93
C LYS A 34 20.34 -0.52 -6.40
N SER A 35 21.08 -1.58 -6.71
CA SER A 35 21.28 -2.04 -8.08
C SER A 35 19.96 -2.55 -8.68
N ALA A 36 19.25 -3.42 -7.96
CA ALA A 36 17.94 -3.92 -8.37
C ALA A 36 16.89 -2.81 -8.50
N ALA A 37 16.85 -1.88 -7.54
CA ALA A 37 15.94 -0.75 -7.57
C ALA A 37 16.24 0.23 -8.72
N SER A 38 17.52 0.42 -9.08
CA SER A 38 17.90 1.30 -10.19
C SER A 38 17.46 0.69 -11.52
N ALA A 39 17.72 -0.60 -11.75
CA ALA A 39 17.25 -1.30 -12.95
C ALA A 39 15.72 -1.26 -13.07
N ALA A 40 14.99 -1.56 -11.99
CA ALA A 40 13.53 -1.48 -11.97
C ALA A 40 13.02 -0.05 -12.20
N ALA A 41 13.69 0.96 -11.67
CA ALA A 41 13.31 2.35 -11.86
C ALA A 41 13.53 2.82 -13.30
N ASP A 42 14.61 2.37 -13.96
CA ASP A 42 14.90 2.71 -15.35
C ASP A 42 13.89 2.04 -16.29
N ASP A 43 13.54 0.76 -16.07
CA ASP A 43 12.47 0.07 -16.79
C ASP A 43 11.11 0.74 -16.61
N ALA A 44 10.78 1.13 -15.37
CA ALA A 44 9.53 1.83 -15.08
C ALA A 44 9.47 3.19 -15.75
N ARG A 45 10.58 3.95 -15.79
CA ARG A 45 10.65 5.23 -16.51
C ARG A 45 10.42 5.06 -17.99
N ALA A 46 11.10 4.09 -18.62
CA ALA A 46 10.94 3.83 -20.04
C ALA A 46 9.47 3.47 -20.41
N GLN A 47 8.81 2.66 -19.58
CA GLN A 47 7.40 2.31 -19.77
C GLN A 47 6.46 3.51 -19.55
N VAL A 48 6.69 4.28 -18.48
CA VAL A 48 5.87 5.48 -18.17
C VAL A 48 6.02 6.54 -19.25
N GLU A 49 7.22 6.76 -19.78
CA GLU A 49 7.44 7.71 -20.88
C GLU A 49 6.75 7.25 -22.17
N ALA A 50 6.72 5.94 -22.45
CA ALA A 50 6.02 5.37 -23.60
C ALA A 50 4.49 5.43 -23.47
N GLU A 51 3.94 5.37 -22.24
CA GLU A 51 2.50 5.28 -21.97
C GLU A 51 1.91 6.52 -21.24
N ALA A 52 2.68 7.61 -21.14
CA ALA A 52 2.40 8.74 -20.26
C ALA A 52 1.00 9.36 -20.43
N SER A 53 0.43 9.34 -21.63
CA SER A 53 -0.89 9.89 -21.93
C SER A 53 -2.05 8.99 -21.48
N GLY A 54 -1.90 7.66 -21.62
CA GLY A 54 -2.93 6.68 -21.26
C GLY A 54 -3.02 6.44 -19.75
N VAL A 55 -1.89 6.49 -19.05
CA VAL A 55 -1.81 6.31 -17.60
C VAL A 55 -2.38 7.52 -16.86
N LYS A 56 -2.09 8.74 -17.32
CA LYS A 56 -2.58 9.97 -16.66
C LYS A 56 -4.10 10.08 -16.63
N ALA A 57 -4.78 9.73 -17.72
CA ALA A 57 -6.24 9.79 -17.78
C ALA A 57 -6.89 8.80 -16.79
N ARG A 58 -6.43 7.55 -16.79
CA ARG A 58 -6.94 6.51 -15.88
C ARG A 58 -6.65 6.83 -14.41
N LEU A 59 -5.46 7.37 -14.13
CA LEU A 59 -5.09 7.77 -12.77
C LEU A 59 -5.90 8.97 -12.28
N ALA A 60 -6.23 9.93 -13.16
CA ALA A 60 -7.09 11.06 -12.81
C ALA A 60 -8.52 10.60 -12.48
N ASP A 61 -9.07 9.66 -13.24
CA ASP A 61 -10.40 9.09 -12.97
C ASP A 61 -10.42 8.32 -11.65
N GLU A 62 -9.39 7.52 -11.35
CA GLU A 62 -9.27 6.80 -10.08
C GLU A 62 -9.09 7.74 -8.89
N ILE A 63 -8.24 8.76 -9.00
CA ILE A 63 -8.04 9.77 -7.94
C ILE A 63 -9.35 10.50 -7.65
N THR A 64 -10.12 10.83 -8.69
CA THR A 64 -11.44 11.47 -8.54
C THR A 64 -12.41 10.56 -7.80
N ALA A 65 -12.48 9.27 -8.17
CA ALA A 65 -13.33 8.29 -7.49
C ALA A 65 -12.95 8.09 -6.01
N VAL A 66 -11.65 8.12 -5.69
CA VAL A 66 -11.16 8.02 -4.30
C VAL A 66 -11.48 9.29 -3.52
N ALA A 67 -11.26 10.48 -4.09
CA ALA A 67 -11.58 11.75 -3.46
C ALA A 67 -13.08 11.85 -3.13
N ASP A 68 -13.93 11.43 -4.05
CA ASP A 68 -15.38 11.33 -3.86
C ASP A 68 -15.76 10.37 -2.72
N GLY A 69 -15.06 9.23 -2.60
CA GLY A 69 -15.25 8.28 -1.50
C GLY A 69 -14.85 8.86 -0.15
N VAL A 70 -13.72 9.56 -0.09
CA VAL A 70 -13.21 10.21 1.12
C VAL A 70 -14.11 11.39 1.53
N SER A 71 -14.58 12.20 0.59
CA SER A 71 -15.50 13.32 0.85
C SER A 71 -16.79 12.80 1.50
N ARG A 72 -17.42 11.79 0.89
CA ARG A 72 -18.64 11.16 1.44
C ARG A 72 -18.44 10.54 2.83
N ALA A 73 -17.25 9.98 3.10
CA ALA A 73 -16.92 9.44 4.43
C ALA A 73 -16.71 10.56 5.47
N SER A 74 -16.06 11.66 5.07
CA SER A 74 -15.82 12.82 5.93
C SER A 74 -17.10 13.58 6.28
N GLU A 75 -18.07 13.66 5.35
CA GLU A 75 -19.41 14.22 5.62
C GLU A 75 -20.12 13.47 6.73
N ARG A 76 -19.90 12.15 6.87
CA ARG A 76 -20.46 11.34 7.96
C ARG A 76 -19.69 11.42 9.27
N MET A 77 -18.41 11.80 9.24
CA MET A 77 -17.58 11.97 10.44
C MET A 77 -17.69 13.38 11.06
N THR A 78 -18.33 14.33 10.38
CA THR A 78 -18.44 15.72 10.83
C THR A 78 -19.57 15.93 11.84
N GLU A 79 -20.49 14.97 12.02
CA GLU A 79 -21.58 15.07 13.02
C GLU A 79 -21.10 14.97 14.49
N ASP A 80 -19.89 14.48 14.78
CA ASP A 80 -19.52 14.05 16.14
C ASP A 80 -18.22 14.64 16.75
N ALA A 81 -17.53 15.63 16.14
CA ALA A 81 -16.23 16.08 16.65
C ALA A 81 -16.01 17.63 16.71
N PRO A 82 -15.74 18.21 17.91
CA PRO A 82 -15.41 19.63 18.09
C PRO A 82 -13.89 19.87 17.95
N HIS A 83 -13.33 19.65 16.77
CA HIS A 83 -11.90 19.96 16.47
C HIS A 83 -11.72 20.58 15.07
N THR A 84 -12.60 21.51 14.71
CA THR A 84 -12.67 22.14 13.38
C THR A 84 -11.47 23.03 13.03
N GLU A 85 -10.72 23.51 14.02
CA GLU A 85 -9.63 24.47 13.81
C GLU A 85 -8.32 23.83 13.27
N THR A 86 -8.03 22.59 13.67
CA THR A 86 -6.86 21.82 13.17
C THR A 86 -7.10 21.28 11.77
N VAL A 87 -8.33 20.89 11.44
CA VAL A 87 -8.72 20.38 10.12
C VAL A 87 -8.66 21.50 9.07
N ALA A 88 -9.10 22.71 9.41
CA ALA A 88 -9.02 23.87 8.51
C ALA A 88 -7.57 24.30 8.20
N ALA A 89 -6.65 24.13 9.16
CA ALA A 89 -5.22 24.37 8.94
C ALA A 89 -4.59 23.32 8.01
N MET A 90 -5.02 22.05 8.11
CA MET A 90 -4.59 21.00 7.18
C MET A 90 -5.15 21.21 5.78
N ALA A 91 -6.41 21.63 5.64
CA ALA A 91 -7.04 21.90 4.34
C ALA A 91 -6.27 22.97 3.52
N ARG A 92 -5.85 24.08 4.15
CA ARG A 92 -5.04 25.11 3.49
C ARG A 92 -3.61 24.65 3.12
N GLN A 93 -3.08 23.67 3.84
CA GLN A 93 -1.79 23.05 3.54
C GLN A 93 -1.91 22.06 2.37
N LEU A 94 -3.04 21.35 2.29
CA LEU A 94 -3.39 20.43 1.22
C LEU A 94 -3.60 21.15 -0.12
N ASP A 95 -4.25 22.31 -0.11
CA ASP A 95 -4.53 23.11 -1.32
C ASP A 95 -3.24 23.55 -2.04
N ARG A 96 -2.27 24.09 -1.28
CA ARG A 96 -0.93 24.40 -1.79
C ARG A 96 -0.15 23.18 -2.28
N THR A 97 -0.47 22.00 -1.74
CA THR A 97 0.15 20.74 -2.16
C THR A 97 -0.49 20.23 -3.45
N ALA A 98 -1.80 20.42 -3.64
CA ALA A 98 -2.52 20.05 -4.85
C ALA A 98 -2.05 20.88 -6.06
N ASP A 99 -1.88 22.19 -5.90
CA ASP A 99 -1.32 23.07 -6.94
C ASP A 99 0.14 22.70 -7.26
N ALA A 100 0.92 22.39 -6.23
CA ALA A 100 2.29 21.91 -6.42
C ALA A 100 2.34 20.55 -7.12
N VAL A 101 1.33 19.68 -6.99
CA VAL A 101 1.25 18.38 -7.67
C VAL A 101 0.80 18.53 -9.13
N ARG A 102 -0.12 19.47 -9.40
CA ARG A 102 -0.63 19.74 -10.76
C ARG A 102 0.42 20.35 -11.68
N GLU A 103 1.31 21.18 -11.12
CA GLU A 103 2.43 21.81 -11.85
C GLU A 103 3.77 21.07 -11.65
N ALA A 104 3.81 20.03 -10.80
CA ALA A 104 5.06 19.34 -10.51
C ALA A 104 5.48 18.44 -11.66
N ASP A 105 6.68 18.74 -12.16
CA ASP A 105 7.49 17.77 -12.87
C ASP A 105 7.82 16.58 -11.94
N LEU A 106 7.68 15.35 -12.45
CA LEU A 106 8.01 14.12 -11.72
C LEU A 106 9.46 14.14 -11.19
N GLY A 107 10.37 14.78 -11.94
CA GLY A 107 11.75 14.99 -11.50
C GLY A 107 11.82 15.83 -10.22
N THR A 108 11.00 16.88 -10.11
CA THR A 108 10.94 17.76 -8.94
C THR A 108 10.40 17.03 -7.71
N ILE A 109 9.35 16.21 -7.86
CA ILE A 109 8.81 15.38 -6.77
C ILE A 109 9.86 14.38 -6.28
N ALA A 110 10.53 13.68 -7.21
CA ALA A 110 11.57 12.72 -6.87
C ALA A 110 12.73 13.37 -6.11
N THR A 111 13.17 14.57 -6.52
CA THR A 111 14.21 15.32 -5.82
C THR A 111 13.78 15.72 -4.41
N ARG A 112 12.54 16.21 -4.22
CA ARG A 112 11.99 16.58 -2.91
C ARG A 112 11.87 15.37 -1.98
N LEU A 113 11.35 14.26 -2.50
CA LEU A 113 11.23 13.01 -1.75
C LEU A 113 12.60 12.46 -1.33
N SER A 114 13.59 12.52 -2.23
CA SER A 114 14.98 12.12 -1.93
C SER A 114 15.60 12.99 -0.83
N SER A 115 15.39 14.31 -0.89
CA SER A 115 15.84 15.23 0.16
C SER A 115 15.20 14.92 1.52
N PHE A 116 13.88 14.67 1.54
CA PHE A 116 13.16 14.28 2.74
C PHE A 116 13.66 12.95 3.33
N ALA A 117 13.84 11.94 2.48
CA ALA A 117 14.32 10.61 2.89
C ALA A 117 15.70 10.68 3.57
N ARG A 118 16.61 11.49 3.02
CA ARG A 118 17.95 11.72 3.62
C ARG A 118 17.89 12.44 4.96
N ARG A 119 16.92 13.33 5.13
CA ARG A 119 16.78 14.18 6.31
C ARG A 119 16.03 13.50 7.45
N ASN A 120 15.10 12.61 7.12
CA ASN A 120 14.29 11.85 8.07
C ASN A 120 14.25 10.35 7.70
N PRO A 121 15.38 9.62 7.83
CA PRO A 121 15.48 8.23 7.38
C PRO A 121 14.46 7.31 8.08
N ALA A 122 14.24 7.48 9.39
CA ALA A 122 13.29 6.67 10.14
C ALA A 122 11.83 6.84 9.65
N ALA A 123 11.42 8.08 9.38
CA ALA A 123 10.07 8.36 8.86
C ALA A 123 9.88 7.79 7.45
N PHE A 124 10.89 7.92 6.59
CA PHE A 124 10.86 7.36 5.25
C PHE A 124 10.80 5.83 5.26
N LEU A 125 11.66 5.16 6.04
CA LEU A 125 11.66 3.69 6.17
C LEU A 125 10.34 3.17 6.78
N GLY A 126 9.83 3.83 7.81
CA GLY A 126 8.54 3.48 8.42
C GLY A 126 7.37 3.64 7.46
N GLY A 127 7.32 4.76 6.72
CA GLY A 127 6.30 5.02 5.71
C GLY A 127 6.38 4.04 4.54
N ALA A 128 7.58 3.79 4.01
CA ALA A 128 7.81 2.86 2.91
C ALA A 128 7.43 1.42 3.29
N ALA A 129 7.69 0.99 4.54
CA ALA A 129 7.28 -0.33 5.01
C ALA A 129 5.74 -0.48 5.05
N ILE A 130 5.05 0.52 5.60
CA ILE A 130 3.58 0.52 5.65
C ILE A 130 3.00 0.51 4.22
N LEU A 131 3.51 1.37 3.34
CA LEU A 131 3.09 1.43 1.94
C LEU A 131 3.35 0.12 1.21
N GLY A 132 4.51 -0.51 1.43
CA GLY A 132 4.84 -1.80 0.82
C GLY A 132 3.90 -2.92 1.27
N ILE A 133 3.58 -2.99 2.56
CA ILE A 133 2.60 -3.96 3.09
C ILE A 133 1.21 -3.69 2.51
N ALA A 134 0.77 -2.42 2.50
CA ALA A 134 -0.53 -2.04 1.96
C ALA A 134 -0.64 -2.39 0.46
N ALA A 135 0.39 -2.06 -0.33
CA ALA A 135 0.46 -2.41 -1.74
C ALA A 135 0.44 -3.92 -1.96
N GLY A 136 1.23 -4.69 -1.18
CA GLY A 136 1.23 -6.15 -1.26
C GLY A 136 -0.12 -6.77 -0.91
N ARG A 137 -0.82 -6.21 0.09
CA ARG A 137 -2.18 -6.63 0.44
C ARG A 137 -3.19 -6.28 -0.64
N PHE A 138 -3.09 -5.10 -1.26
CA PHE A 138 -3.95 -4.70 -2.37
C PHE A 138 -3.78 -5.63 -3.57
N LEU A 139 -2.54 -5.91 -3.99
CA LEU A 139 -2.26 -6.85 -5.07
C LEU A 139 -2.82 -8.27 -4.77
N LYS A 140 -2.73 -8.72 -3.51
CA LYS A 140 -3.32 -9.99 -3.09
C LYS A 140 -4.84 -9.97 -3.11
N ALA A 141 -5.46 -8.86 -2.71
CA ALA A 141 -6.91 -8.69 -2.69
C ALA A 141 -7.52 -8.48 -4.09
N SER A 142 -6.75 -7.90 -5.03
CA SER A 142 -7.14 -7.71 -6.43
C SER A 142 -6.96 -8.96 -7.28
N SER A 143 -6.40 -10.05 -6.73
CA SER A 143 -6.44 -11.35 -7.40
C SER A 143 -7.92 -11.74 -7.52
N PRO A 144 -8.46 -11.93 -8.74
CA PRO A 144 -9.80 -12.47 -8.88
C PRO A 144 -9.78 -13.81 -8.16
N GLU A 145 -10.61 -13.96 -7.13
CA GLU A 145 -10.89 -15.28 -6.60
C GLU A 145 -11.26 -16.12 -7.83
N PRO A 146 -10.59 -17.24 -8.12
CA PRO A 146 -11.17 -18.17 -9.04
C PRO A 146 -12.48 -18.52 -8.35
N THR A 147 -13.58 -17.96 -8.85
CA THR A 147 -14.89 -18.57 -8.72
C THR A 147 -14.61 -20.00 -9.12
N MET A 148 -14.40 -20.85 -8.10
CA MET A 148 -14.63 -22.27 -8.21
C MET A 148 -16.06 -22.27 -8.72
N GLN A 149 -16.15 -22.41 -10.04
CA GLN A 149 -17.32 -22.84 -10.74
C GLN A 149 -17.71 -24.06 -9.93
N SER A 150 -18.64 -23.84 -9.01
CA SER A 150 -19.27 -24.91 -8.30
C SER A 150 -20.00 -25.57 -9.45
N ASP A 151 -19.40 -26.64 -9.96
CA ASP A 151 -20.11 -27.70 -10.64
C ASP A 151 -21.20 -28.12 -9.66
N ILE A 152 -22.28 -27.34 -9.61
CA ILE A 152 -23.60 -27.80 -9.23
C ILE A 152 -23.96 -28.70 -10.38
N GLN A 153 -23.36 -29.90 -10.36
CA GLN A 153 -23.87 -31.02 -11.10
C GLN A 153 -25.31 -31.14 -10.60
N PRO A 154 -26.33 -30.88 -11.46
CA PRO A 154 -27.70 -30.94 -11.00
C PRO A 154 -27.92 -32.37 -10.54
N HIS A 155 -28.03 -32.56 -9.22
CA HIS A 155 -28.48 -33.83 -8.66
C HIS A 155 -29.90 -34.05 -9.18
N HIS A 156 -29.98 -34.80 -10.26
CA HIS A 156 -31.20 -35.33 -10.80
C HIS A 156 -31.83 -36.19 -9.72
N ILE A 157 -32.83 -35.64 -9.02
CA ILE A 157 -33.66 -36.40 -8.10
C ILE A 157 -34.47 -37.35 -8.98
N PRO A 158 -34.28 -38.68 -8.91
CA PRO A 158 -35.10 -39.60 -9.68
C PRO A 158 -36.55 -39.39 -9.26
N GLN A 159 -37.38 -38.95 -10.20
CA GLN A 159 -38.81 -38.81 -9.97
C GLN A 159 -39.39 -40.19 -9.64
N PRO A 160 -40.09 -40.36 -8.49
CA PRO A 160 -40.83 -41.58 -8.25
C PRO A 160 -41.93 -41.66 -9.32
N ALA A 161 -41.95 -42.78 -10.05
CA ALA A 161 -42.97 -43.05 -11.07
C ALA A 161 -44.37 -42.89 -10.46
N PRO A 162 -45.34 -42.28 -11.18
CA PRO A 162 -46.70 -42.18 -10.68
C PRO A 162 -47.23 -43.58 -10.41
N ALA A 163 -47.66 -43.81 -9.18
CA ALA A 163 -48.39 -45.01 -8.81
C ALA A 163 -49.60 -45.10 -9.74
N GLN A 164 -49.58 -46.08 -10.63
CA GLN A 164 -50.74 -46.50 -11.42
C GLN A 164 -51.80 -46.95 -10.42
N LEU A 165 -52.69 -46.03 -10.08
CA LEU A 165 -53.89 -46.31 -9.30
C LEU A 165 -54.76 -47.17 -10.20
N GLY A 166 -54.71 -48.49 -9.96
CA GLY A 166 -55.51 -49.47 -10.66
C GLY A 166 -56.98 -49.05 -10.62
N ASP A 167 -57.52 -48.84 -11.81
CA ASP A 167 -58.93 -48.70 -12.07
C ASP A 167 -59.57 -50.08 -11.85
N ASP A 168 -60.06 -50.26 -10.63
CA ASP A 168 -60.79 -51.45 -10.20
C ASP A 168 -62.19 -50.98 -9.81
N ARG A 169 -63.10 -50.95 -10.79
CA ARG A 169 -64.56 -50.98 -10.57
C ARG A 169 -65.39 -51.25 -11.83
N ALA A 170 -65.99 -52.45 -11.78
CA ALA A 170 -67.34 -52.86 -12.19
C ALA A 170 -67.75 -52.78 -13.67
#